data_AF-A0A7X1WQI0-F1
#
_entry.id   AF-A0A7X1WQI0-F1
#
_cell.length_a   1.000
_cell.length_b   1.000
_cell.length_c   1.000
_cell.angle_alpha   90.00
_cell.angle_beta   90.00
_cell.angle_gamma   90.00
#
_symmetry.space_group_name_H-M   'P 1'
#
loop_
_entity.id
_entity.type
_entity.pdbx_description
1 polymer ?
#
loop_
_entity_poly.entity_id
_entity_poly.type
_entity_poly.pdbx_seq_one_letter_code
_entity_poly.pdbx_strand_id
1 'polypeptide(L)'
;MTRRTDPLIVGACFTANTRRPDFERLKALARSAERGTFAALSFTEPPEQFEALTLMSALAAVTEHIGLIASPHDTEPYHIARKLASLDHLSN
;
A
#
# COMPACT_ATOMS: atom_id res chain seq x y z
N MET A 1 -24.58 -8.31 7.63
CA MET A 1 -23.27 -8.96 7.41
C MET A 1 -23.30 -9.63 6.03
N THR A 2 -23.28 -8.83 4.97
CA THR A 2 -23.35 -9.27 3.58
C THR A 2 -21.98 -9.80 3.17
N ARG A 3 -21.88 -11.10 2.85
CA ARG A 3 -20.64 -11.67 2.31
C ARG A 3 -20.40 -11.06 0.94
N ARG A 4 -19.46 -10.13 0.86
CA ARG A 4 -18.94 -9.58 -0.40
C ARG A 4 -18.20 -10.70 -1.13
N THR A 5 -18.83 -11.27 -2.15
CA THR A 5 -18.26 -12.35 -3.00
C THR A 5 -17.50 -11.80 -4.22
N ASP A 6 -17.18 -10.50 -4.20
CA ASP A 6 -16.45 -9.86 -5.29
C ASP A 6 -15.04 -10.48 -5.38
N PRO A 7 -14.55 -10.77 -6.60
CA PRO A 7 -13.21 -11.31 -6.77
C PRO A 7 -12.19 -10.33 -6.17
N LEU A 8 -11.31 -10.84 -5.29
CA LEU A 8 -10.21 -10.07 -4.71
C LEU A 8 -9.17 -9.79 -5.80
N ILE A 9 -9.32 -8.69 -6.53
CA ILE A 9 -8.32 -8.27 -7.51
C ILE A 9 -7.19 -7.55 -6.76
N VAL A 10 -6.09 -8.28 -6.53
CA VAL A 10 -4.85 -7.72 -5.99
C VAL A 10 -3.98 -7.29 -7.16
N GLY A 11 -3.69 -6.00 -7.26
CA GLY A 11 -2.76 -5.47 -8.26
C GLY A 11 -1.35 -5.46 -7.71
N ALA A 12 -0.43 -6.20 -8.32
CA ALA A 12 1.00 -6.04 -8.06
C ALA A 12 1.54 -5.00 -9.04
N CYS A 13 1.93 -3.82 -8.53
CA CYS A 13 2.58 -2.82 -9.37
C CYS A 13 4.06 -3.13 -9.46
N PHE A 14 4.51 -3.60 -10.63
CA PHE A 14 5.92 -3.72 -10.95
C PHE A 14 6.40 -2.43 -11.63
N THR A 15 7.27 -1.67 -10.96
CA THR A 15 7.88 -0.47 -11.56
C THR A 15 8.93 -0.88 -12.59
N ALA A 16 8.48 -1.21 -13.81
CA ALA A 16 9.32 -1.79 -14.85
C ALA A 16 10.29 -0.82 -15.57
N ASN A 17 10.29 0.49 -15.29
CA ASN A 17 11.06 1.43 -16.13
C ASN A 17 11.56 2.73 -15.47
N THR A 18 11.51 2.84 -14.15
CA THR A 18 12.10 3.98 -13.43
C THR A 18 12.84 3.43 -12.24
N ARG A 19 14.17 3.49 -12.24
CA ARG A 19 15.01 3.07 -11.10
C ARG A 19 14.67 3.82 -9.80
N ARG A 20 13.91 4.93 -9.88
CA ARG A 20 13.48 5.81 -8.78
C ARG A 20 12.14 6.50 -9.10
N PRO A 21 10.98 5.84 -8.93
CA PRO A 21 9.68 6.49 -9.12
C PRO A 21 9.47 7.59 -8.06
N ASP A 22 8.92 8.73 -8.45
CA ASP A 22 8.54 9.79 -7.50
C ASP A 22 7.21 9.44 -6.78
N PHE A 23 6.93 10.17 -5.70
CA PHE A 23 5.69 9.96 -4.94
C PHE A 23 4.44 10.27 -5.78
N GLU A 24 4.50 11.25 -6.67
CA GLU A 24 3.39 11.63 -7.54
C GLU A 24 2.96 10.49 -8.46
N ARG A 25 3.92 9.75 -9.03
CA ARG A 25 3.63 8.60 -9.88
C ARG A 25 3.06 7.43 -9.07
N LEU A 26 3.55 7.21 -7.85
CA LEU A 26 3.01 6.19 -6.95
C LEU A 26 1.57 6.52 -6.50
N LYS A 27 1.30 7.80 -6.19
CA LYS A 27 -0.04 8.31 -5.91
C LYS A 27 -0.98 8.13 -7.10
N ALA A 28 -0.52 8.47 -8.31
CA ALA A 28 -1.31 8.30 -9.53
C ALA A 28 -1.67 6.83 -9.79
N LEU A 29 -0.74 5.91 -9.53
CA LEU A 29 -0.98 4.47 -9.60
C LEU A 29 -2.01 4.02 -8.56
N ALA A 30 -1.85 4.40 -7.30
CA ALA A 30 -2.77 4.06 -6.22
C ALA A 30 -4.20 4.55 -6.52
N ARG A 31 -4.34 5.80 -6.98
CA ARG A 31 -5.64 6.35 -7.41
C ARG A 31 -6.22 5.63 -8.62
N SER A 32 -5.38 5.18 -9.54
CA SER A 32 -5.86 4.43 -10.72
C SER A 32 -6.32 3.02 -10.34
N ALA A 33 -5.64 2.37 -9.40
CA ALA A 33 -6.07 1.09 -8.84
C ALA A 33 -7.37 1.24 -8.03
N GLU A 34 -7.50 2.28 -7.23
CA GLU A 34 -8.75 2.58 -6.51
C GLU A 34 -9.93 2.82 -7.47
N ARG A 35 -9.72 3.63 -8.52
CA ARG A 35 -10.73 3.82 -9.58
C ARG A 35 -11.04 2.55 -10.36
N GLY A 36 -10.09 1.62 -10.45
CA GLY A 36 -10.24 0.31 -11.07
C GLY A 36 -10.91 -0.73 -10.16
N THR A 37 -11.36 -0.35 -8.96
CA THR A 37 -12.00 -1.23 -7.97
C THR A 37 -11.08 -2.38 -7.53
N PHE A 38 -9.76 -2.15 -7.51
CA PHE A 38 -8.81 -3.11 -6.95
C PHE A 38 -9.03 -3.23 -5.44
N ALA A 39 -8.84 -4.43 -4.91
CA ALA A 39 -9.06 -4.70 -3.50
C ALA A 39 -7.89 -4.23 -2.63
N ALA A 40 -6.66 -4.41 -3.13
CA ALA A 40 -5.47 -4.00 -2.40
C ALA A 40 -4.29 -3.69 -3.32
N LEU A 41 -3.39 -2.87 -2.81
CA LEU A 41 -2.11 -2.52 -3.39
C LEU A 41 -0.98 -3.01 -2.48
N SER A 42 0.01 -3.64 -3.09
CA SER A 42 1.22 -4.11 -2.40
C SER A 42 2.45 -3.82 -3.26
N PHE A 43 3.54 -3.44 -2.59
CA PHE A 43 4.86 -3.38 -3.19
C PHE A 43 5.67 -4.57 -2.69
N THR A 44 6.03 -5.48 -3.61
CA THR A 44 6.90 -6.63 -3.30
C THR A 44 8.28 -6.14 -2.85
N GLU A 45 8.80 -5.13 -3.54
CA GLU A 45 9.99 -4.38 -3.14
C GLU A 45 9.64 -2.89 -3.25
N PRO A 46 9.58 -2.14 -2.13
CA PRO A 46 9.40 -0.71 -2.21
C PRO A 46 10.61 -0.09 -2.93
N PRO A 47 10.44 1.03 -3.66
CA PRO A 47 11.57 1.73 -4.26
C PRO A 47 12.63 2.06 -3.20
N GLU A 48 13.92 1.89 -3.51
CA GLU A 48 15.04 2.06 -2.54
C GLU A 48 15.00 3.36 -1.72
N GLN A 49 14.42 4.42 -2.28
CA GLN A 49 14.32 5.74 -1.65
C GLN A 49 13.17 5.86 -0.63
N PHE A 50 12.27 4.88 -0.57
CA PHE A 50 11.12 4.89 0.31
C PHE A 50 11.13 3.66 1.21
N GLU A 51 10.96 3.89 2.51
CA GLU A 51 10.68 2.83 3.45
C GLU A 51 9.22 2.35 3.27
N ALA A 52 8.99 1.04 3.33
CA ALA A 52 7.71 0.41 2.99
C ALA A 52 6.53 0.99 3.78
N LEU A 53 6.64 1.05 5.11
CA LEU A 53 5.54 1.53 5.96
C LEU A 53 5.30 3.02 5.75
N THR A 54 6.37 3.80 5.61
CA THR A 54 6.30 5.25 5.36
C THR A 54 5.57 5.55 4.05
N LEU A 55 5.91 4.82 2.98
CA LEU A 55 5.23 4.94 1.69
C LEU A 55 3.75 4.56 1.80
N MET A 56 3.43 3.46 2.50
CA MET A 56 2.04 3.05 2.69
C MET A 56 1.26 4.06 3.53
N SER A 57 1.84 4.64 4.58
CA SER A 57 1.20 5.72 5.35
C SER A 57 0.92 6.95 4.49
N ALA A 58 1.85 7.31 3.60
CA ALA A 58 1.66 8.42 2.69
C ALA A 58 0.55 8.15 1.66
N LEU A 59 0.45 6.90 1.16
CA LEU A 59 -0.62 6.48 0.26
C LEU A 59 -1.98 6.41 0.97
N ALA A 60 -2.02 5.94 2.22
CA ALA A 60 -3.23 5.90 3.04
C ALA A 60 -3.87 7.28 3.17
N ALA A 61 -3.07 8.34 3.36
CA ALA A 61 -3.56 9.71 3.44
C ALA A 61 -4.16 10.26 2.13
N VAL A 62 -3.93 9.59 1.00
CA VAL A 62 -4.38 10.02 -0.33
C VAL A 62 -5.21 8.95 -1.04
N THR A 63 -5.75 7.96 -0.33
CA THR A 63 -6.69 6.95 -0.84
C THR A 63 -7.78 6.71 0.21
N GLU A 64 -8.94 6.22 -0.20
CA GLU A 64 -10.11 6.08 0.68
C GLU A 64 -10.61 4.64 0.80
N HIS A 65 -10.43 3.81 -0.23
CA HIS A 65 -11.12 2.52 -0.31
C HIS A 65 -10.22 1.33 -0.66
N ILE A 66 -9.01 1.56 -1.16
CA ILE A 66 -8.08 0.49 -1.52
C ILE A 66 -7.32 0.00 -0.29
N GLY A 67 -7.22 -1.33 -0.11
CA GLY A 67 -6.39 -1.91 0.94
C GLY A 67 -4.90 -1.70 0.68
N LEU A 68 -4.10 -1.54 1.74
CA LEU A 68 -2.65 -1.34 1.64
C LEU A 68 -1.91 -2.46 2.37
N ILE A 69 -1.05 -3.18 1.66
CA ILE A 69 -0.28 -4.32 2.20
C ILE A 69 1.21 -3.97 2.22
N ALA A 70 1.72 -3.64 3.40
CA ALA A 70 3.13 -3.38 3.64
C ALA A 70 3.88 -4.66 4.06
N SER A 71 5.11 -4.82 3.58
CA SER A 71 6.06 -5.82 4.11
C SER A 71 7.20 -5.09 4.84
N PRO A 72 7.08 -4.88 6.16
CA PRO A 72 8.13 -4.24 6.94
C PRO A 72 9.33 -5.17 7.18
N HIS A 73 10.52 -4.60 7.31
CA HIS A 73 11.78 -5.33 7.49
C HIS A 73 12.31 -5.32 8.94
N ASP A 74 11.46 -5.01 9.93
CA ASP A 74 11.86 -5.06 11.35
C ASP A 74 12.00 -6.51 11.84
N THR A 75 12.96 -6.77 12.73
CA THR A 75 13.16 -8.12 13.30
C THR A 75 12.33 -8.37 14.56
N GLU A 76 11.97 -7.31 15.30
CA GLU A 76 11.28 -7.43 16.56
C GLU A 76 9.75 -7.39 16.39
N PRO A 77 9.02 -8.43 16.84
CA PRO A 77 7.56 -8.52 16.65
C PRO A 77 6.78 -7.33 17.21
N TYR A 78 7.25 -6.76 18.32
CA TYR A 78 6.63 -5.59 18.94
C TYR A 78 6.65 -4.36 18.03
N HIS A 79 7.77 -4.11 17.34
CA HIS A 79 7.91 -2.94 16.47
C HIS A 79 7.01 -3.05 15.24
N ILE A 80 6.94 -4.23 14.62
CA ILE A 80 6.03 -4.51 13.50
C ILE A 80 4.59 -4.27 13.93
N ALA A 81 4.15 -4.91 15.02
CA ALA A 81 2.77 -4.86 15.47
C ALA A 81 2.31 -3.42 15.75
N ARG A 82 3.13 -2.63 16.47
CA ARG A 82 2.80 -1.24 16.78
C ARG A 82 2.72 -0.36 15.52
N LYS A 83 3.66 -0.52 14.58
CA LYS A 83 3.68 0.28 13.34
C LYS A 83 2.48 -0.06 12.44
N LEU A 84 2.15 -1.34 12.28
CA LEU A 84 0.98 -1.77 11.51
C LEU A 84 -0.33 -1.30 12.14
N ALA A 85 -0.47 -1.40 13.47
CA ALA A 85 -1.65 -0.87 14.17
C ALA A 85 -1.79 0.65 13.99
N SER A 86 -0.67 1.39 13.95
CA SER A 86 -0.70 2.83 13.68
C SER A 86 -1.14 3.13 12.25
N LEU A 87 -0.65 2.36 11.27
CA LEU A 87 -1.07 2.49 9.86
C LEU A 87 -2.56 2.21 9.68
N ASP A 88 -3.07 1.13 10.30
CA ASP A 88 -4.49 0.76 10.29
C ASP A 88 -5.36 1.90 10.82
N HIS A 89 -4.91 2.57 11.90
CA HIS A 89 -5.61 3.71 12.46
C HIS A 89 -5.58 4.96 11.55
N LEU A 90 -4.50 5.15 10.77
CA LEU A 90 -4.35 6.27 9.84
C LEU A 90 -5.13 6.10 8.53
N SER A 91 -5.43 4.86 8.13
CA SER A 91 -6.06 4.54 6.85
C SER A 91 -7.60 4.58 6.86
N ASN A 92 -8.21 5.14 7.90
CA ASN A 92 -9.65 5.11 8.14
C ASN A 92 -10.43 6.14 7.31
#